data_AF-A0A292Z9H0-F1
#
_entry.id   AF-A0A292Z9H0-F1
#
_cell.length_a   1.000
_cell.length_b   1.000
_cell.length_c   1.000
_cell.angle_alpha   90.00
_cell.angle_beta   90.00
_cell.angle_gamma   90.00
#
_symmetry.space_group_name_H-M   'P 1'
#
loop_
_entity.id
_entity.type
_entity.pdbx_description
1 polymer ?
#
loop_
_entity_poly.entity_id
_entity_poly.type
_entity_poly.pdbx_seq_one_letter_code
_entity_poly.pdbx_strand_id
1 'polypeptide(L)'
;MGASAVAAVLAVVAVAAGPAVVDPAAGTGVSASVGVAAGCGWRQAASELHDSLVRTTDVAGARLRESLAAAGAGTPGFLDSCTTGNDARGRQRADGCERPYFPRADWLWDPIPAGAALDPESSAMAAELASGDHILNTGEFGVTLIDADEVTTSTPRSAVSLSADWGPDPLAGLRVPVPSTLRIPPGSDGHVAIADGATDTVVNLWVARRSGAGLAANWGAATALGGDGREHNGSSTGAGIARYASVVRAEEIADGHIPHALFFSTNVVKPKEVRYPATKTDGSNMDGAGSPIPEGARVQLDPSIDVEAIPGISKGEATIAKALQEYGAYVGDNGGARMAFIAEYAPDSDAYQKAGLSGDFVALGAIPWDRLRVLSDWSGGTTPTPGDDAVPPRRGATTSGAGCAR
;
A
#
# COMPACT_ATOMS: atom_id res chain seq x y z
N MET A 1 9.35 10.04 -52.99
CA MET A 1 8.81 9.00 -52.10
C MET A 1 9.76 8.87 -50.92
N GLY A 2 9.31 9.31 -49.74
CA GLY A 2 10.08 9.32 -48.49
C GLY A 2 9.14 9.78 -47.37
N ALA A 3 9.04 8.99 -46.31
CA ALA A 3 8.05 9.06 -45.24
C ALA A 3 8.49 9.93 -44.04
N SER A 4 7.51 10.49 -43.32
CA SER A 4 7.50 10.74 -41.85
C SER A 4 6.18 11.45 -41.52
N ALA A 5 5.17 10.79 -40.94
CA ALA A 5 5.04 10.30 -39.56
C ALA A 5 4.53 11.38 -38.57
N VAL A 6 3.42 11.01 -37.92
CA VAL A 6 2.82 11.54 -36.68
C VAL A 6 1.88 12.75 -36.80
N ALA A 7 0.59 12.40 -36.88
CA ALA A 7 -0.52 13.19 -36.36
C ALA A 7 -0.81 12.73 -34.92
N ALA A 8 -0.84 13.66 -33.96
CA ALA A 8 -1.56 13.54 -32.69
C ALA A 8 -1.70 14.92 -32.06
N VAL A 9 -2.91 15.50 -32.11
CA VAL A 9 -3.29 16.63 -31.25
C VAL A 9 -4.44 16.14 -30.38
N LEU A 10 -4.15 15.91 -29.11
CA LEU A 10 -5.14 15.66 -28.05
C LEU A 10 -5.58 17.02 -27.50
N ALA A 11 -6.86 17.35 -27.60
CA ALA A 11 -7.48 18.44 -26.86
C ALA A 11 -8.48 17.84 -25.85
N VAL A 12 -8.25 18.09 -24.56
CA VAL A 12 -9.17 17.77 -23.46
C VAL A 12 -9.76 19.09 -22.97
N VAL A 13 -11.10 19.21 -22.99
CA VAL A 13 -11.86 20.26 -22.31
C VAL A 13 -12.92 19.57 -21.46
N ALA A 14 -13.01 19.92 -20.18
CA ALA A 14 -14.11 19.55 -19.30
C ALA A 14 -14.52 20.75 -18.45
N VAL A 15 -15.76 21.23 -18.58
CA VAL A 15 -16.59 21.77 -17.47
C VAL A 15 -18.08 21.58 -17.81
N ALA A 16 -18.85 21.18 -16.79
CA ALA A 16 -20.29 20.96 -16.78
C ALA A 16 -21.13 22.26 -16.82
N ALA A 17 -22.13 22.30 -17.70
CA ALA A 17 -23.50 22.84 -17.54
C ALA A 17 -24.16 22.94 -18.93
N GLY A 18 -25.29 22.25 -19.17
CA GLY A 18 -26.06 22.39 -20.42
C GLY A 18 -27.14 23.50 -20.35
N PRO A 19 -28.01 23.67 -21.36
CA PRO A 19 -27.81 23.50 -22.80
C PRO A 19 -27.85 24.87 -23.52
N ALA A 20 -27.01 25.08 -24.54
CA ALA A 20 -27.26 26.13 -25.53
C ALA A 20 -26.68 25.68 -26.88
N VAL A 21 -27.59 25.47 -27.83
CA VAL A 21 -27.29 25.27 -29.24
C VAL A 21 -26.71 26.56 -29.80
N VAL A 22 -25.50 26.54 -30.36
CA VAL A 22 -25.06 27.49 -31.40
C VAL A 22 -24.07 26.81 -32.34
N ASP A 23 -24.46 26.70 -33.61
CA ASP A 23 -23.67 26.26 -34.77
C ASP A 23 -22.88 27.45 -35.40
N PRO A 24 -21.97 27.25 -36.37
CA PRO A 24 -20.65 27.88 -36.36
C PRO A 24 -20.47 28.96 -37.44
N ALA A 25 -19.71 30.02 -37.15
CA ALA A 25 -18.95 30.75 -38.18
C ALA A 25 -17.93 31.75 -37.58
N ALA A 26 -16.72 31.69 -38.13
CA ALA A 26 -15.79 32.78 -38.36
C ALA A 26 -15.22 33.56 -37.15
N GLY A 27 -14.03 33.11 -36.72
CA GLY A 27 -12.83 33.95 -36.69
C GLY A 27 -12.83 35.18 -35.79
N THR A 28 -12.40 35.00 -34.54
CA THR A 28 -11.61 36.01 -33.79
C THR A 28 -10.81 35.29 -32.71
N GLY A 29 -9.58 35.77 -32.47
CA GLY A 29 -8.50 35.09 -31.77
C GLY A 29 -8.86 34.47 -30.42
N VAL A 30 -8.47 33.21 -30.26
CA VAL A 30 -8.36 32.58 -28.95
C VAL A 30 -7.00 32.97 -28.39
N SER A 31 -7.01 33.88 -27.42
CA SER A 31 -5.85 34.08 -26.55
C SER A 31 -5.67 32.79 -25.74
N ALA A 32 -4.63 32.02 -26.04
CA ALA A 32 -4.32 30.80 -25.31
C ALA A 32 -3.73 31.18 -23.95
N SER A 33 -4.56 31.31 -22.92
CA SER A 33 -4.09 31.32 -21.54
C SER A 33 -3.75 29.89 -21.13
N VAL A 34 -2.46 29.59 -21.00
CA VAL A 34 -1.99 28.33 -20.39
C VAL A 34 -2.38 28.38 -18.91
N GLY A 35 -3.36 27.56 -18.51
CA GLY A 35 -3.66 27.31 -17.11
C GLY A 35 -2.46 26.62 -16.45
N VAL A 36 -1.85 27.28 -15.48
CA VAL A 36 -0.68 26.77 -14.76
C VAL A 36 -1.12 25.60 -13.88
N ALA A 37 -0.81 24.36 -14.28
CA ALA A 37 -0.78 23.24 -13.36
C ALA A 37 0.37 23.46 -12.35
N ALA A 38 0.11 23.35 -11.05
CA ALA A 38 1.15 23.54 -10.04
C ALA A 38 2.16 22.37 -10.07
N GLY A 39 3.43 22.62 -10.42
CA GLY A 39 4.52 21.63 -10.43
C GLY A 39 5.48 21.85 -11.60
N CYS A 40 6.75 21.43 -11.49
CA CYS A 40 7.80 21.80 -12.45
C CYS A 40 7.78 21.03 -13.78
N GLY A 41 7.05 19.90 -13.87
CA GLY A 41 7.02 19.04 -15.07
C GLY A 41 6.55 19.73 -16.35
N TRP A 42 5.63 20.69 -16.26
CA TRP A 42 5.17 21.41 -17.46
C TRP A 42 6.22 22.38 -18.03
N ARG A 43 7.12 22.95 -17.19
CA ARG A 43 8.18 23.86 -17.64
C ARG A 43 9.26 23.11 -18.40
N GLN A 44 9.62 21.91 -17.92
CA GLN A 44 10.56 21.05 -18.62
C GLN A 44 10.00 20.60 -19.97
N ALA A 45 8.76 20.11 -20.00
CA ALA A 45 8.07 19.75 -21.25
C ALA A 45 7.93 20.94 -22.21
N ALA A 46 7.68 22.15 -21.69
CA ALA A 46 7.62 23.38 -22.49
C ALA A 46 8.98 23.76 -23.09
N SER A 47 10.08 23.58 -22.34
CA SER A 47 11.44 23.83 -22.84
C SER A 47 11.86 22.82 -23.90
N GLU A 48 11.61 21.52 -23.67
CA GLU A 48 11.90 20.46 -24.62
C GLU A 48 11.09 20.61 -25.91
N LEU A 49 9.79 20.93 -25.78
CA LEU A 49 8.94 21.23 -26.93
C LEU A 49 9.42 22.48 -27.67
N HIS A 50 9.74 23.56 -26.95
CA HIS A 50 10.31 24.76 -27.56
C HIS A 50 11.55 24.41 -28.39
N ASP A 51 12.52 23.67 -27.84
CA ASP A 51 13.76 23.30 -28.51
C ASP A 51 13.56 22.32 -29.68
N SER A 52 12.59 21.41 -29.57
CA SER A 52 12.22 20.53 -30.68
C SER A 52 11.67 21.31 -31.89
N LEU A 53 10.98 22.43 -31.63
CA LEU A 53 10.37 23.28 -32.64
C LEU A 53 11.37 24.23 -33.34
N VAL A 54 12.65 24.28 -32.94
CA VAL A 54 13.69 25.04 -33.69
C VAL A 54 13.73 24.61 -35.16
N ARG A 55 13.49 23.32 -35.42
CA ARG A 55 13.69 22.69 -36.73
C ARG A 55 12.42 22.63 -37.58
N THR A 56 11.30 23.18 -37.11
CA THR A 56 10.06 23.18 -37.91
C THR A 56 10.07 24.29 -38.97
N THR A 57 9.50 24.00 -40.14
CA THR A 57 9.27 24.96 -41.23
C THR A 57 7.80 25.33 -41.40
N ASP A 58 6.91 24.77 -40.58
CA ASP A 58 5.47 25.04 -40.66
C ASP A 58 5.05 26.24 -39.79
N VAL A 59 4.04 27.00 -40.26
CA VAL A 59 3.59 28.24 -39.64
C VAL A 59 2.97 28.02 -38.25
N ALA A 60 2.36 26.86 -38.00
CA ALA A 60 1.76 26.55 -36.70
C ALA A 60 2.84 26.22 -35.66
N GLY A 61 3.86 25.45 -36.03
CA GLY A 61 5.03 25.18 -35.22
C GLY A 61 5.81 26.45 -34.87
N ALA A 62 5.97 27.37 -35.82
CA ALA A 62 6.59 28.67 -35.58
C ALA A 62 5.82 29.51 -34.54
N ARG A 63 4.47 29.59 -34.67
CA ARG A 63 3.61 30.32 -33.72
C ARG A 63 3.60 29.69 -32.33
N LEU A 64 3.61 28.36 -32.25
CA LEU A 64 3.66 27.64 -30.98
C LEU A 64 5.00 27.89 -30.27
N ARG A 65 6.11 27.85 -31.01
CA ARG A 65 7.44 28.20 -30.48
C ARG A 65 7.50 29.63 -29.97
N GLU A 66 6.94 30.59 -30.71
CA GLU A 66 6.87 32.00 -30.30
C GLU A 66 6.02 32.18 -29.03
N SER A 67 4.92 31.44 -28.90
CA SER A 67 4.08 31.43 -27.69
C SER A 67 4.81 30.85 -26.48
N LEU A 68 5.58 29.77 -26.68
CA LEU A 68 6.41 29.16 -25.63
C LEU A 68 7.55 30.11 -25.20
N ALA A 69 8.18 30.79 -26.15
CA ALA A 69 9.22 31.79 -25.88
C ALA A 69 8.65 33.00 -25.12
N ALA A 70 7.46 33.47 -25.47
CA ALA A 70 6.75 34.52 -24.73
C ALA A 70 6.42 34.10 -23.28
N ALA A 71 6.23 32.80 -23.04
CA ALA A 71 6.07 32.23 -21.71
C ALA A 71 7.41 32.00 -20.98
N GLY A 72 8.54 32.26 -21.63
CA GLY A 72 9.89 32.18 -21.08
C GLY A 72 10.71 30.96 -21.50
N ALA A 73 10.14 30.00 -22.24
CA ALA A 73 10.87 28.79 -22.66
C ALA A 73 12.06 29.16 -23.57
N GLY A 74 13.21 28.51 -23.34
CA GLY A 74 14.46 28.80 -24.05
C GLY A 74 15.26 30.01 -23.54
N THR A 75 14.80 30.68 -22.47
CA THR A 75 15.60 31.73 -21.80
C THR A 75 16.50 31.15 -20.70
N PRO A 76 17.70 31.71 -20.47
CA PRO A 76 18.50 31.38 -19.29
C PRO A 76 17.70 31.69 -18.03
N GLY A 77 17.51 30.68 -17.19
CA GLY A 77 16.75 30.77 -15.96
C GLY A 77 15.26 30.47 -16.03
N PHE A 78 14.76 30.07 -17.19
CA PHE A 78 13.41 29.48 -17.29
C PHE A 78 13.24 28.25 -16.40
N LEU A 79 14.34 27.53 -16.15
CA LEU A 79 14.43 26.34 -15.30
C LEU A 79 15.20 26.62 -13.99
N ASP A 80 15.66 27.85 -13.72
CA ASP A 80 16.47 28.13 -12.51
C ASP A 80 15.62 28.06 -11.23
N SER A 81 14.30 28.28 -11.33
CA SER A 81 13.37 27.96 -10.24
C SER A 81 13.06 26.47 -10.12
N CYS A 82 13.65 25.63 -10.97
CA CYS A 82 13.49 24.17 -11.02
C CYS A 82 14.78 23.42 -10.67
N THR A 83 15.89 24.11 -10.37
CA THR A 83 17.15 23.45 -9.97
C THR A 83 17.15 23.11 -8.48
N THR A 84 17.06 21.79 -8.25
CA THR A 84 17.32 21.03 -7.02
C THR A 84 16.48 21.37 -5.78
N GLY A 85 15.41 20.60 -5.61
CA GLY A 85 14.71 20.39 -4.34
C GLY A 85 13.37 21.14 -4.26
N ASN A 86 12.30 20.38 -4.05
CA ASN A 86 10.92 20.81 -3.76
C ASN A 86 10.03 21.12 -4.97
N ASP A 87 9.39 20.08 -5.52
CA ASP A 87 8.02 20.22 -6.02
C ASP A 87 7.05 19.99 -4.85
N ALA A 88 6.55 21.10 -4.29
CA ALA A 88 5.49 21.10 -3.30
C ALA A 88 4.11 21.02 -3.98
N ARG A 89 3.65 19.79 -4.24
CA ARG A 89 2.26 19.40 -3.93
C ARG A 89 2.32 18.26 -2.91
N GLY A 90 2.43 18.64 -1.64
CA GLY A 90 1.97 17.81 -0.52
C GLY A 90 2.81 16.60 -0.10
N ARG A 91 4.00 16.36 -0.66
CA ARG A 91 5.03 15.58 0.06
C ARG A 91 5.91 16.56 0.81
N GLN A 92 5.63 16.73 2.10
CA GLN A 92 6.69 17.20 2.99
C GLN A 92 7.83 16.18 2.84
N ARG A 93 9.00 16.62 2.37
CA ARG A 93 10.25 16.02 2.87
C ARG A 93 10.38 16.46 4.32
N ALA A 94 9.61 15.79 5.17
CA ALA A 94 9.93 15.57 6.56
C ALA A 94 10.40 14.12 6.59
N ASP A 95 11.71 13.93 6.77
CA ASP A 95 12.33 12.70 7.28
C ASP A 95 11.82 11.33 6.76
N GLY A 96 12.55 10.75 5.80
CA GLY A 96 12.89 9.32 5.86
C GLY A 96 11.99 8.26 5.21
N CYS A 97 10.69 8.18 5.49
CA CYS A 97 9.88 7.00 5.10
C CYS A 97 8.64 7.37 4.27
N GLU A 98 8.59 6.89 3.02
CA GLU A 98 7.39 6.98 2.19
C GLU A 98 6.27 6.09 2.77
N ARG A 99 5.06 6.65 2.92
CA ARG A 99 3.84 5.91 3.29
C ARG A 99 2.91 5.87 2.07
N PRO A 100 3.13 4.98 1.11
CA PRO A 100 2.46 5.00 -0.19
C PRO A 100 0.96 4.66 -0.10
N TYR A 101 0.56 3.93 0.95
CA TYR A 101 -0.81 3.58 1.27
C TYR A 101 -1.05 3.69 2.77
N PHE A 102 -2.32 3.91 3.13
CA PHE A 102 -2.75 4.09 4.52
C PHE A 102 -1.81 5.01 5.32
N PRO A 103 -1.55 6.25 4.85
CA PRO A 103 -0.56 7.13 5.50
C PRO A 103 -0.94 7.51 6.95
N ARG A 104 -2.19 7.30 7.36
CA ARG A 104 -2.67 7.50 8.74
C ARG A 104 -2.53 6.25 9.62
N ALA A 105 -1.99 5.15 9.09
CA ALA A 105 -1.73 3.92 9.83
C ALA A 105 -0.39 4.02 10.56
N ASP A 106 -0.32 4.79 11.65
CA ASP A 106 0.90 4.88 12.46
C ASP A 106 1.33 3.51 12.99
N TRP A 107 0.37 2.62 13.30
CA TRP A 107 0.63 1.22 13.65
C TRP A 107 1.39 0.44 12.58
N LEU A 108 1.22 0.79 11.31
CA LEU A 108 1.86 0.11 10.19
C LEU A 108 3.28 0.64 9.97
N TRP A 109 3.45 1.96 10.01
CA TRP A 109 4.65 2.63 9.51
C TRP A 109 5.62 3.09 10.60
N ASP A 110 5.18 3.28 11.84
CA ASP A 110 6.06 3.74 12.90
C ASP A 110 6.92 2.61 13.45
N PRO A 111 8.25 2.81 13.57
CA PRO A 111 9.11 1.86 14.24
C PRO A 111 8.74 1.76 15.72
N ILE A 112 9.01 0.60 16.31
CA ILE A 112 8.81 0.37 17.73
C ILE A 112 9.82 1.22 18.51
N PRO A 113 9.37 2.10 19.42
CA PRO A 113 10.28 2.95 20.17
C PRO A 113 11.28 2.14 21.01
N ALA A 114 12.49 2.68 21.17
CA ALA A 114 13.47 2.13 22.09
C ALA A 114 12.88 2.12 23.52
N GLY A 115 12.96 0.98 24.20
CA GLY A 115 12.42 0.82 25.55
C GLY A 115 10.89 0.70 25.62
N ALA A 116 10.21 0.40 24.51
CA ALA A 116 8.80 0.03 24.47
C ALA A 116 8.44 -0.97 25.59
N ALA A 117 7.37 -0.66 26.32
CA ALA A 117 6.87 -1.50 27.39
C ALA A 117 6.35 -2.83 26.84
N LEU A 118 6.61 -3.89 27.58
CA LEU A 118 6.15 -5.23 27.26
C LEU A 118 4.86 -5.55 28.01
N ASP A 119 4.06 -6.43 27.41
CA ASP A 119 2.91 -7.01 28.09
C ASP A 119 3.38 -7.80 29.33
N PRO A 120 2.68 -7.73 30.47
CA PRO A 120 2.98 -8.57 31.64
C PRO A 120 3.02 -10.08 31.34
N GLU A 121 2.25 -10.55 30.36
CA GLU A 121 2.22 -11.94 29.87
C GLU A 121 3.13 -12.16 28.65
N SER A 122 3.98 -11.18 28.28
CA SER A 122 4.83 -11.22 27.09
C SER A 122 5.64 -12.50 26.98
N SER A 123 6.28 -12.95 28.07
CA SER A 123 7.11 -14.16 28.03
C SER A 123 6.29 -15.42 27.77
N ALA A 124 5.05 -15.48 28.28
CA ALA A 124 4.18 -16.64 28.11
C ALA A 124 3.62 -16.69 26.68
N MET A 125 3.13 -15.56 26.16
CA MET A 125 2.68 -15.47 24.77
C MET A 125 3.82 -15.68 23.77
N ALA A 126 5.01 -15.13 24.03
CA ALA A 126 6.18 -15.35 23.19
C ALA A 126 6.62 -16.83 23.18
N ALA A 127 6.56 -17.52 24.31
CA ALA A 127 6.87 -18.95 24.38
C ALA A 127 5.88 -19.79 23.57
N GLU A 128 4.58 -19.43 23.55
CA GLU A 128 3.61 -20.07 22.67
C GLU A 128 4.00 -19.85 21.20
N LEU A 129 4.28 -18.62 20.80
CA LEU A 129 4.65 -18.27 19.43
C LEU A 129 5.99 -18.84 18.97
N ALA A 130 6.94 -19.08 19.88
CA ALA A 130 8.27 -19.59 19.56
C ALA A 130 8.29 -21.06 19.11
N SER A 131 7.19 -21.80 19.32
CA SER A 131 7.07 -23.21 18.99
C SER A 131 6.56 -23.47 17.55
N GLY A 132 6.54 -24.72 17.11
CA GLY A 132 5.88 -25.10 15.86
C GLY A 132 6.51 -24.47 14.60
N ASP A 133 5.68 -24.30 13.56
CA ASP A 133 6.12 -23.84 12.25
C ASP A 133 6.06 -22.32 12.11
N HIS A 134 7.16 -21.74 11.62
CA HIS A 134 7.30 -20.34 11.23
C HIS A 134 7.56 -20.26 9.75
N ILE A 135 6.58 -19.71 9.01
CA ILE A 135 6.59 -19.75 7.56
C ILE A 135 6.26 -18.38 6.95
N LEU A 136 6.75 -18.16 5.73
CA LEU A 136 6.30 -17.10 4.84
C LEU A 136 5.50 -17.71 3.69
N ASN A 137 4.25 -17.30 3.53
CA ASN A 137 3.40 -17.71 2.43
C ASN A 137 3.67 -16.84 1.20
N THR A 138 4.37 -17.37 0.20
CA THR A 138 4.69 -16.65 -1.05
C THR A 138 3.90 -17.14 -2.26
N GLY A 139 3.35 -18.35 -2.18
CA GLY A 139 2.64 -19.02 -3.27
C GLY A 139 1.15 -19.12 -3.02
N GLU A 140 0.68 -20.34 -2.73
CA GLU A 140 -0.74 -20.70 -2.59
C GLU A 140 -1.54 -19.73 -1.70
N PHE A 141 -0.98 -19.34 -0.55
CA PHE A 141 -1.58 -18.45 0.44
C PHE A 141 -0.94 -17.05 0.49
N GLY A 142 -0.29 -16.64 -0.60
CA GLY A 142 0.12 -15.24 -0.80
C GLY A 142 -1.06 -14.32 -1.09
N VAL A 143 -0.79 -13.05 -1.37
CA VAL A 143 -1.81 -12.02 -1.66
C VAL A 143 -1.51 -11.35 -2.97
N THR A 144 -2.47 -11.32 -3.90
CA THR A 144 -2.32 -10.41 -5.05
C THR A 144 -2.60 -8.98 -4.63
N LEU A 145 -1.62 -8.11 -4.82
CA LEU A 145 -1.72 -6.67 -4.66
C LEU A 145 -1.84 -6.03 -6.04
N ILE A 146 -2.76 -5.09 -6.19
CA ILE A 146 -2.82 -4.18 -7.34
C ILE A 146 -2.60 -2.79 -6.80
N ASP A 147 -1.53 -2.15 -7.25
CA ASP A 147 -1.16 -0.81 -6.82
C ASP A 147 -1.95 0.26 -7.58
N ALA A 148 -2.07 1.45 -6.98
CA ALA A 148 -2.94 2.51 -7.49
C ALA A 148 -2.50 3.04 -8.87
N ASP A 149 -1.22 2.92 -9.21
CA ASP A 149 -0.64 3.31 -10.50
C ASP A 149 -0.86 2.26 -11.61
N GLU A 150 -1.16 1.01 -11.26
CA GLU A 150 -1.63 -0.01 -12.20
C GLU A 150 -3.08 0.22 -12.64
N VAL A 151 -3.84 1.01 -11.87
CA VAL A 151 -5.24 1.35 -12.18
C VAL A 151 -5.31 2.61 -13.05
N THR A 152 -5.58 2.40 -14.34
CA THR A 152 -5.81 3.47 -15.32
C THR A 152 -7.31 3.77 -15.53
N THR A 153 -7.62 4.88 -16.22
CA THR A 153 -9.00 5.22 -16.64
C THR A 153 -9.62 4.18 -17.59
N SER A 154 -8.80 3.40 -18.28
CA SER A 154 -9.23 2.30 -19.17
C SER A 154 -9.43 0.97 -18.45
N THR A 155 -9.05 0.85 -17.18
CA THR A 155 -9.22 -0.39 -16.42
C THR A 155 -10.70 -0.72 -16.30
N PRO A 156 -11.15 -1.91 -16.75
CA PRO A 156 -12.54 -2.31 -16.62
C PRO A 156 -12.98 -2.32 -15.15
N ARG A 157 -14.18 -1.82 -14.89
CA ARG A 157 -14.77 -1.80 -13.54
C ARG A 157 -16.05 -2.62 -13.49
N SER A 158 -16.24 -3.37 -12.41
CA SER A 158 -17.46 -4.15 -12.18
C SER A 158 -17.85 -4.15 -10.71
N ALA A 159 -19.11 -4.44 -10.40
CA ALA A 159 -19.48 -4.79 -9.04
C ALA A 159 -18.85 -6.16 -8.68
N VAL A 160 -18.58 -6.37 -7.40
CA VAL A 160 -18.11 -7.66 -6.87
C VAL A 160 -19.26 -8.31 -6.12
N SER A 161 -19.67 -9.50 -6.55
CA SER A 161 -20.69 -10.26 -5.84
C SER A 161 -20.08 -11.00 -4.65
N LEU A 162 -20.66 -10.83 -3.47
CA LEU A 162 -20.30 -11.55 -2.26
C LEU A 162 -21.26 -12.72 -2.02
N SER A 163 -20.73 -13.88 -1.61
CA SER A 163 -21.55 -15.07 -1.36
C SER A 163 -21.80 -15.39 0.11
N ALA A 164 -20.99 -14.85 1.04
CA ALA A 164 -21.27 -14.97 2.46
C ALA A 164 -22.36 -13.97 2.89
N ASP A 165 -23.17 -14.37 3.88
CA ASP A 165 -24.23 -13.54 4.48
C ASP A 165 -23.85 -13.20 5.92
N TRP A 166 -22.80 -12.40 6.07
CA TRP A 166 -22.25 -12.00 7.38
C TRP A 166 -22.66 -10.58 7.80
N GLY A 167 -23.58 -9.97 7.07
CA GLY A 167 -24.07 -8.62 7.30
C GLY A 167 -24.41 -7.89 6.01
N PRO A 168 -24.66 -6.57 6.09
CA PRO A 168 -24.82 -5.73 4.90
C PRO A 168 -23.61 -5.86 3.97
N ASP A 169 -23.86 -5.81 2.66
CA ASP A 169 -22.80 -5.87 1.64
C ASP A 169 -21.82 -4.69 1.82
N PRO A 170 -20.57 -4.94 2.24
CA PRO A 170 -19.57 -3.89 2.47
C PRO A 170 -19.08 -3.23 1.17
N LEU A 171 -19.36 -3.83 0.00
CA LEU A 171 -18.97 -3.34 -1.31
C LEU A 171 -20.14 -2.74 -2.09
N ALA A 172 -21.30 -2.57 -1.44
CA ALA A 172 -22.51 -2.08 -2.07
C ALA A 172 -22.27 -0.73 -2.78
N GLY A 173 -22.57 -0.69 -4.08
CA GLY A 173 -22.40 0.52 -4.91
C GLY A 173 -20.99 0.76 -5.44
N LEU A 174 -19.98 -0.03 -5.02
CA LEU A 174 -18.63 0.09 -5.54
C LEU A 174 -18.47 -0.57 -6.92
N ARG A 175 -17.60 0.03 -7.72
CA ARG A 175 -17.23 -0.44 -9.07
C ARG A 175 -15.72 -0.67 -9.05
N VAL A 176 -15.32 -1.90 -8.74
CA VAL A 176 -13.93 -2.29 -8.49
C VAL A 176 -13.17 -2.38 -9.81
N PRO A 177 -12.00 -1.75 -9.96
CA PRO A 177 -11.16 -1.91 -11.14
C PRO A 177 -10.52 -3.30 -11.12
N VAL A 178 -10.61 -4.00 -12.25
CA VAL A 178 -10.05 -5.34 -12.41
C VAL A 178 -9.08 -5.32 -13.58
N PRO A 179 -7.78 -5.11 -13.34
CA PRO A 179 -6.77 -5.20 -14.39
C PRO A 179 -6.73 -6.59 -15.02
N SER A 180 -6.33 -6.66 -16.29
CA SER A 180 -6.11 -7.93 -16.98
C SER A 180 -4.90 -8.69 -16.44
N THR A 181 -3.96 -7.98 -15.80
CA THR A 181 -2.75 -8.53 -15.17
C THR A 181 -3.04 -9.24 -13.84
N LEU A 182 -4.21 -8.97 -13.22
CA LEU A 182 -4.56 -9.56 -11.94
C LEU A 182 -4.54 -11.09 -12.00
N ARG A 183 -3.70 -11.71 -11.20
CA ARG A 183 -3.70 -13.15 -10.94
C ARG A 183 -4.34 -13.38 -9.57
N ILE A 184 -4.91 -14.55 -9.32
CA ILE A 184 -5.45 -14.88 -7.99
C ILE A 184 -4.55 -15.98 -7.46
N PRO A 185 -4.07 -15.90 -6.20
CA PRO A 185 -3.30 -16.99 -5.59
C PRO A 185 -4.10 -18.29 -5.67
N PRO A 186 -3.47 -19.43 -6.00
CA PRO A 186 -4.20 -20.66 -6.31
C PRO A 186 -4.84 -21.33 -5.08
N GLY A 187 -4.51 -20.85 -3.87
CA GLY A 187 -5.02 -21.39 -2.61
C GLY A 187 -6.48 -21.10 -2.35
N SER A 188 -7.01 -21.80 -1.34
CA SER A 188 -8.41 -21.66 -0.92
C SER A 188 -8.78 -20.24 -0.49
N ASP A 189 -7.81 -19.45 -0.02
CA ASP A 189 -8.05 -18.10 0.50
C ASP A 189 -8.17 -17.06 -0.61
N GLY A 190 -7.50 -17.26 -1.75
CA GLY A 190 -7.61 -16.41 -2.95
C GLY A 190 -7.59 -14.91 -2.64
N HIS A 191 -6.68 -14.45 -1.77
CA HIS A 191 -6.65 -13.05 -1.34
C HIS A 191 -6.26 -12.11 -2.48
N VAL A 192 -7.07 -11.06 -2.66
CA VAL A 192 -6.86 -10.01 -3.64
C VAL A 192 -7.12 -8.67 -2.97
N ALA A 193 -6.18 -7.74 -3.08
CA ALA A 193 -6.34 -6.39 -2.59
C ALA A 193 -5.97 -5.38 -3.68
N ILE A 194 -6.86 -4.41 -3.92
CA ILE A 194 -6.79 -3.49 -5.06
C ILE A 194 -6.90 -2.06 -4.56
N ALA A 195 -5.84 -1.27 -4.73
CA ALA A 195 -5.85 0.16 -4.49
C ALA A 195 -6.35 0.91 -5.73
N ASP A 196 -7.41 1.71 -5.61
CA ASP A 196 -7.90 2.63 -6.64
C ASP A 196 -7.68 4.07 -6.19
N GLY A 197 -6.64 4.71 -6.75
CA GLY A 197 -6.34 6.11 -6.49
C GLY A 197 -7.40 7.09 -7.02
N ALA A 198 -8.25 6.68 -7.96
CA ALA A 198 -9.31 7.56 -8.50
C ALA A 198 -10.50 7.68 -7.54
N THR A 199 -10.75 6.67 -6.71
CA THR A 199 -11.84 6.65 -5.71
C THR A 199 -11.35 6.74 -4.27
N ASP A 200 -10.03 6.86 -4.05
CA ASP A 200 -9.41 6.81 -2.72
C ASP A 200 -9.84 5.57 -1.93
N THR A 201 -9.87 4.41 -2.58
CA THR A 201 -10.40 3.17 -2.00
C THR A 201 -9.41 2.04 -2.15
N VAL A 202 -9.26 1.23 -1.10
CA VAL A 202 -8.65 -0.09 -1.19
C VAL A 202 -9.72 -1.13 -0.96
N VAL A 203 -9.93 -2.00 -1.94
CA VAL A 203 -10.86 -3.12 -1.84
C VAL A 203 -10.07 -4.38 -1.51
N ASN A 204 -10.38 -5.01 -0.39
CA ASN A 204 -9.72 -6.22 0.09
C ASN A 204 -10.72 -7.39 0.06
N LEU A 205 -10.36 -8.48 -0.63
CA LEU A 205 -11.25 -9.62 -0.88
C LEU A 205 -10.68 -10.90 -0.29
N TRP A 206 -11.58 -11.75 0.22
CA TRP A 206 -11.31 -13.11 0.69
C TRP A 206 -12.11 -14.12 -0.15
N VAL A 207 -11.45 -15.22 -0.52
CA VAL A 207 -11.89 -16.22 -1.52
C VAL A 207 -12.31 -15.55 -2.82
N ALA A 208 -11.45 -14.68 -3.36
CA ALA A 208 -11.72 -14.05 -4.63
C ALA A 208 -11.67 -15.07 -5.76
N ARG A 209 -12.52 -14.88 -6.76
CA ARG A 209 -12.55 -15.69 -7.98
C ARG A 209 -12.96 -14.84 -9.17
N ARG A 210 -12.53 -15.26 -10.36
CA ARG A 210 -12.99 -14.65 -11.62
C ARG A 210 -14.50 -14.87 -11.80
N SER A 211 -15.20 -13.83 -12.22
CA SER A 211 -16.62 -13.86 -12.57
C SER A 211 -16.83 -13.06 -13.86
N GLY A 212 -16.81 -13.74 -15.01
CA GLY A 212 -16.74 -13.08 -16.31
C GLY A 212 -15.48 -12.21 -16.42
N ALA A 213 -15.66 -10.93 -16.78
CA ALA A 213 -14.57 -9.94 -16.79
C ALA A 213 -14.28 -9.33 -15.41
N GLY A 214 -15.10 -9.61 -14.40
CA GLY A 214 -14.98 -9.06 -13.05
C GLY A 214 -14.51 -10.08 -12.01
N LEU A 215 -14.82 -9.79 -10.76
CA LEU A 215 -14.54 -10.63 -9.60
C LEU A 215 -15.83 -10.97 -8.85
N ALA A 216 -15.82 -12.12 -8.19
CA ALA A 216 -16.70 -12.44 -7.07
C ALA A 216 -15.82 -12.85 -5.88
N ALA A 217 -16.34 -12.78 -4.67
CA ALA A 217 -15.62 -13.18 -3.47
C ALA A 217 -16.57 -13.85 -2.46
N ASN A 218 -16.03 -14.56 -1.47
CA ASN A 218 -16.86 -14.96 -0.34
C ASN A 218 -17.25 -13.73 0.47
N TRP A 219 -16.25 -12.93 0.85
CA TRP A 219 -16.42 -11.73 1.65
C TRP A 219 -15.30 -10.73 1.35
N GLY A 220 -15.35 -9.56 2.00
CA GLY A 220 -14.31 -8.55 1.87
C GLY A 220 -14.67 -7.28 2.62
N ALA A 221 -13.92 -6.23 2.34
CA ALA A 221 -14.16 -4.88 2.82
C ALA A 221 -13.60 -3.85 1.85
N ALA A 222 -14.03 -2.62 2.04
CA ALA A 222 -13.42 -1.45 1.41
C ALA A 222 -13.04 -0.44 2.50
N THR A 223 -11.83 0.10 2.41
CA THR A 223 -11.36 1.17 3.29
C THR A 223 -10.72 2.28 2.46
N ALA A 224 -10.48 3.45 3.05
CA ALA A 224 -9.89 4.58 2.35
C ALA A 224 -8.40 4.33 2.07
N LEU A 225 -7.92 4.58 0.85
CA LEU A 225 -6.50 4.47 0.52
C LEU A 225 -5.66 5.48 1.33
N GLY A 226 -6.16 6.70 1.52
CA GLY A 226 -5.65 7.69 2.47
C GLY A 226 -5.96 7.40 3.95
N GLY A 227 -6.44 6.19 4.29
CA GLY A 227 -6.92 5.78 5.61
C GLY A 227 -5.83 5.30 6.57
N ASP A 228 -6.28 4.60 7.60
CA ASP A 228 -5.45 3.92 8.60
C ASP A 228 -5.43 2.38 8.41
N GLY A 229 -5.96 1.89 7.29
CA GLY A 229 -5.95 0.48 6.94
C GLY A 229 -6.81 -0.42 7.84
N ARG A 230 -7.69 0.15 8.68
CA ARG A 230 -8.62 -0.61 9.52
C ARG A 230 -9.96 -0.79 8.81
N GLU A 231 -10.56 -1.96 8.96
CA GLU A 231 -11.82 -2.35 8.32
C GLU A 231 -12.93 -2.45 9.38
N HIS A 232 -13.91 -1.54 9.30
CA HIS A 232 -15.05 -1.49 10.24
C HIS A 232 -16.37 -1.97 9.61
N ASN A 233 -16.43 -2.06 8.28
CA ASN A 233 -17.59 -2.54 7.54
C ASN A 233 -17.16 -3.67 6.61
N GLY A 234 -17.54 -4.90 6.96
CA GLY A 234 -16.92 -6.10 6.40
C GLY A 234 -15.51 -6.33 6.97
N SER A 235 -14.87 -7.40 6.50
CA SER A 235 -13.47 -7.68 6.82
C SER A 235 -12.87 -8.62 5.80
N SER A 236 -11.65 -8.36 5.37
CA SER A 236 -10.85 -9.28 4.57
C SER A 236 -9.97 -10.19 5.42
N THR A 237 -9.85 -9.95 6.72
CA THR A 237 -8.98 -10.68 7.64
C THR A 237 -9.70 -10.99 8.96
N GLY A 238 -9.23 -11.97 9.73
CA GLY A 238 -9.71 -12.27 11.07
C GLY A 238 -9.74 -11.05 11.98
N ALA A 239 -8.67 -10.25 11.95
CA ALA A 239 -8.50 -9.03 12.75
C ALA A 239 -9.22 -7.78 12.22
N GLY A 240 -9.67 -7.77 10.96
CA GLY A 240 -10.18 -6.55 10.31
C GLY A 240 -9.08 -5.51 10.01
N ILE A 241 -7.84 -5.96 9.85
CA ILE A 241 -6.76 -5.18 9.22
C ILE A 241 -6.88 -5.36 7.72
N ALA A 242 -6.81 -4.29 6.92
CA ALA A 242 -6.88 -4.38 5.46
C ALA A 242 -5.81 -5.32 4.91
N ARG A 243 -6.20 -6.29 4.08
CA ARG A 243 -5.26 -7.27 3.50
C ARG A 243 -4.13 -6.62 2.68
N TYR A 244 -4.34 -5.42 2.15
CA TYR A 244 -3.30 -4.65 1.47
C TYR A 244 -2.19 -4.13 2.40
N ALA A 245 -2.44 -4.05 3.72
CA ALA A 245 -1.46 -3.63 4.71
C ALA A 245 -0.60 -4.82 5.19
N SER A 246 0.62 -4.53 5.61
CA SER A 246 1.50 -5.49 6.30
C SER A 246 1.88 -6.75 5.51
N VAL A 247 1.76 -6.73 4.18
CA VAL A 247 2.17 -7.80 3.27
C VAL A 247 3.62 -7.57 2.83
N VAL A 248 4.47 -8.60 2.93
CA VAL A 248 5.86 -8.55 2.47
C VAL A 248 5.89 -8.51 0.93
N ARG A 249 6.38 -7.42 0.34
CA ARG A 249 6.43 -7.25 -1.12
C ARG A 249 7.70 -7.85 -1.72
N ALA A 250 7.60 -8.27 -2.98
CA ALA A 250 8.75 -8.85 -3.68
C ALA A 250 9.89 -7.83 -3.86
N GLU A 251 9.54 -6.56 -4.10
CA GLU A 251 10.48 -5.45 -4.21
C GLU A 251 11.23 -5.16 -2.90
N GLU A 252 10.54 -5.21 -1.76
CA GLU A 252 11.16 -4.99 -0.43
C GLU A 252 12.20 -6.06 -0.10
N ILE A 253 11.93 -7.31 -0.49
CA ILE A 253 12.89 -8.41 -0.36
C ILE A 253 14.08 -8.23 -1.32
N ALA A 254 13.85 -7.75 -2.54
CA ALA A 254 14.92 -7.45 -3.49
C ALA A 254 15.83 -6.31 -2.99
N ASP A 255 15.24 -5.29 -2.38
CA ASP A 255 15.93 -4.13 -1.81
C ASP A 255 16.59 -4.42 -0.46
N GLY A 256 16.16 -5.48 0.22
CA GLY A 256 16.69 -5.89 1.52
C GLY A 256 16.16 -5.06 2.70
N HIS A 257 15.01 -4.41 2.54
CA HIS A 257 14.39 -3.57 3.55
C HIS A 257 12.85 -3.58 3.41
N ILE A 258 12.16 -3.88 4.50
CA ILE A 258 10.69 -3.79 4.60
C ILE A 258 10.37 -2.63 5.57
N PRO A 259 9.85 -1.49 5.10
CA PRO A 259 9.68 -0.28 5.91
C PRO A 259 8.35 -0.23 6.69
N HIS A 260 7.82 -1.39 7.10
CA HIS A 260 6.53 -1.46 7.79
C HIS A 260 6.38 -2.70 8.68
N ALA A 261 5.41 -2.66 9.59
CA ALA A 261 5.04 -3.79 10.44
C ALA A 261 4.47 -4.93 9.59
N LEU A 262 4.80 -6.18 9.96
CA LEU A 262 4.36 -7.38 9.23
C LEU A 262 3.01 -7.90 9.75
N PHE A 263 2.37 -8.75 8.97
CA PHE A 263 1.16 -9.47 9.34
C PHE A 263 1.52 -10.95 9.51
N PHE A 264 0.96 -11.60 10.54
CA PHE A 264 0.95 -13.06 10.59
C PHE A 264 -0.38 -13.62 11.10
N SER A 265 -0.69 -14.82 10.62
CA SER A 265 -1.74 -15.66 11.20
C SER A 265 -1.13 -16.67 12.19
N THR A 266 -1.94 -17.13 13.15
CA THR A 266 -1.48 -18.09 14.17
C THR A 266 -2.61 -19.03 14.61
N ASN A 267 -2.26 -20.24 15.03
CA ASN A 267 -3.22 -21.22 15.57
C ASN A 267 -3.55 -21.02 17.06
N VAL A 268 -2.99 -19.98 17.69
CA VAL A 268 -3.18 -19.64 19.11
C VAL A 268 -3.83 -18.28 19.33
N VAL A 269 -4.70 -17.84 18.42
CA VAL A 269 -5.42 -16.57 18.60
C VAL A 269 -6.37 -16.65 19.81
N LYS A 270 -6.28 -15.67 20.70
CA LYS A 270 -7.11 -15.52 21.90
C LYS A 270 -8.55 -15.17 21.51
N PRO A 271 -9.55 -15.99 21.88
CA PRO A 271 -10.93 -15.69 21.54
C PRO A 271 -11.44 -14.44 22.26
N LYS A 272 -12.23 -13.62 21.56
CA LYS A 272 -13.01 -12.50 22.10
C LYS A 272 -12.21 -11.32 22.67
N GLU A 273 -10.89 -11.33 22.50
CA GLU A 273 -10.03 -10.21 22.87
C GLU A 273 -9.38 -9.63 21.61
N VAL A 274 -9.48 -8.32 21.46
CA VAL A 274 -8.88 -7.57 20.36
C VAL A 274 -8.01 -6.46 20.92
N ARG A 275 -6.92 -6.14 20.21
CA ARG A 275 -6.07 -4.98 20.48
C ARG A 275 -5.98 -4.13 19.23
N TYR A 276 -5.80 -2.83 19.39
CA TYR A 276 -5.53 -1.96 18.26
C TYR A 276 -4.27 -2.43 17.51
N PRO A 277 -4.28 -2.52 16.17
CA PRO A 277 -5.25 -1.93 15.23
C PRO A 277 -6.44 -2.84 14.85
N ALA A 278 -6.54 -4.06 15.38
CA ALA A 278 -7.65 -4.95 15.07
C ALA A 278 -9.01 -4.31 15.44
N THR A 279 -10.02 -4.59 14.62
CA THR A 279 -11.41 -4.12 14.81
C THR A 279 -12.35 -5.24 15.22
N LYS A 280 -11.93 -6.49 15.01
CA LYS A 280 -12.66 -7.72 15.36
C LYS A 280 -11.67 -8.86 15.58
N THR A 281 -12.20 -10.02 15.96
CA THR A 281 -11.44 -11.26 16.01
C THR A 281 -12.27 -12.45 15.52
N ASP A 282 -11.63 -13.42 14.88
CA ASP A 282 -12.18 -14.75 14.61
C ASP A 282 -11.49 -15.86 15.43
N GLY A 283 -10.64 -15.45 16.37
CA GLY A 283 -9.80 -16.31 17.19
C GLY A 283 -10.57 -17.40 17.92
N SER A 284 -10.00 -18.61 17.87
CA SER A 284 -10.59 -19.81 18.49
C SER A 284 -9.63 -20.58 19.39
N ASN A 285 -8.35 -20.16 19.48
CA ASN A 285 -7.27 -20.89 20.14
C ASN A 285 -7.24 -22.37 19.70
N MET A 286 -7.08 -22.60 18.39
CA MET A 286 -7.19 -23.93 17.76
C MET A 286 -6.27 -24.98 18.39
N ASP A 287 -5.09 -24.56 18.84
CA ASP A 287 -4.10 -25.44 19.47
C ASP A 287 -4.41 -25.76 20.94
N GLY A 288 -5.27 -24.95 21.58
CA GLY A 288 -5.52 -25.06 23.01
C GLY A 288 -4.36 -24.54 23.87
N ALA A 289 -3.64 -23.52 23.39
CA ALA A 289 -2.53 -22.90 24.11
C ALA A 289 -2.94 -22.37 25.49
N GLY A 290 -1.99 -22.42 26.43
CA GLY A 290 -2.19 -21.93 27.80
C GLY A 290 -2.13 -20.40 27.87
N SER A 291 -1.42 -19.77 26.95
CA SER A 291 -1.29 -18.30 26.85
C SER A 291 -1.58 -17.80 25.43
N PRO A 292 -2.82 -17.94 24.92
CA PRO A 292 -3.17 -17.51 23.58
C PRO A 292 -3.03 -16.00 23.42
N ILE A 293 -2.76 -15.54 22.19
CA ILE A 293 -2.43 -14.13 21.89
C ILE A 293 -3.59 -13.44 21.14
N PRO A 294 -4.03 -12.24 21.55
CA PRO A 294 -5.15 -11.58 20.86
C PRO A 294 -4.76 -11.03 19.50
N GLU A 295 -5.71 -11.01 18.58
CA GLU A 295 -5.56 -10.29 17.31
C GLU A 295 -5.30 -8.80 17.57
N GLY A 296 -4.40 -8.23 16.77
CA GLY A 296 -3.84 -6.89 16.93
C GLY A 296 -2.75 -6.76 17.99
N ALA A 297 -2.38 -7.83 18.71
CA ALA A 297 -1.14 -7.80 19.50
C ALA A 297 0.07 -7.59 18.58
N ARG A 298 0.98 -6.69 18.97
CA ARG A 298 2.25 -6.42 18.27
C ARG A 298 3.37 -7.23 18.91
N VAL A 299 4.02 -8.07 18.11
CA VAL A 299 5.20 -8.85 18.52
C VAL A 299 6.46 -8.25 17.90
N GLN A 300 7.59 -8.44 18.55
CA GLN A 300 8.88 -7.92 18.10
C GLN A 300 9.95 -8.99 18.31
N LEU A 301 10.86 -9.12 17.35
CA LEU A 301 12.11 -9.86 17.57
C LEU A 301 13.03 -9.01 18.44
N ASP A 302 13.71 -9.58 19.43
CA ASP A 302 14.64 -8.86 20.28
C ASP A 302 15.61 -7.96 19.46
N PRO A 303 15.53 -6.62 19.58
CA PRO A 303 16.29 -5.69 18.75
C PRO A 303 17.79 -5.67 19.10
N SER A 304 18.21 -6.37 20.15
CA SER A 304 19.63 -6.50 20.50
C SER A 304 20.35 -7.60 19.69
N ILE A 305 19.61 -8.43 18.95
CA ILE A 305 20.18 -9.50 18.13
C ILE A 305 20.88 -8.91 16.91
N ASP A 306 22.13 -9.30 16.71
CA ASP A 306 22.84 -9.06 15.45
C ASP A 306 22.37 -10.06 14.39
N VAL A 307 21.41 -9.62 13.56
CA VAL A 307 20.78 -10.46 12.53
C VAL A 307 21.79 -10.98 11.52
N GLU A 308 22.77 -10.18 11.12
CA GLU A 308 23.77 -10.57 10.11
C GLU A 308 24.76 -11.60 10.65
N ALA A 309 24.87 -11.74 11.97
CA ALA A 309 25.72 -12.73 12.62
C ALA A 309 25.05 -14.10 12.81
N ILE A 310 23.76 -14.24 12.46
CA ILE A 310 23.02 -15.49 12.62
C ILE A 310 23.57 -16.55 11.63
N PRO A 311 24.06 -17.71 12.11
CA PRO A 311 24.61 -18.73 11.23
C PRO A 311 23.58 -19.26 10.22
N GLY A 312 23.91 -19.15 8.93
CA GLY A 312 23.10 -19.70 7.85
C GLY A 312 21.85 -18.90 7.49
N ILE A 313 21.66 -17.70 8.06
CA ILE A 313 20.53 -16.84 7.71
C ILE A 313 20.60 -16.44 6.22
N SER A 314 19.49 -16.63 5.51
CA SER A 314 19.37 -16.14 4.14
C SER A 314 19.18 -14.62 4.09
N LYS A 315 19.42 -13.99 2.93
CA LYS A 315 19.17 -12.55 2.77
C LYS A 315 17.72 -12.19 3.06
N GLY A 316 16.78 -13.01 2.60
CA GLY A 316 15.36 -12.79 2.83
C GLY A 316 14.95 -12.95 4.29
N GLU A 317 15.45 -13.97 4.98
CA GLU A 317 15.23 -14.11 6.43
C GLU A 317 15.83 -12.94 7.20
N ALA A 318 17.02 -12.45 6.80
CA ALA A 318 17.63 -11.28 7.43
C ALA A 318 16.78 -10.02 7.24
N THR A 319 16.22 -9.80 6.04
CA THR A 319 15.29 -8.69 5.77
C THR A 319 14.05 -8.76 6.66
N ILE A 320 13.43 -9.95 6.76
CA ILE A 320 12.24 -10.18 7.61
C ILE A 320 12.58 -10.00 9.10
N ALA A 321 13.71 -10.53 9.56
CA ALA A 321 14.15 -10.42 10.94
C ALA A 321 14.40 -8.95 11.35
N LYS A 322 15.02 -8.16 10.47
CA LYS A 322 15.19 -6.71 10.70
C LYS A 322 13.86 -5.98 10.76
N ALA A 323 12.92 -6.29 9.88
CA ALA A 323 11.58 -5.73 9.93
C ALA A 323 10.85 -6.09 11.23
N LEU A 324 11.00 -7.34 11.70
CA LEU A 324 10.49 -7.79 13.00
C LEU A 324 11.15 -7.09 14.19
N GLN A 325 12.41 -6.67 14.08
CA GLN A 325 13.08 -5.86 15.11
C GLN A 325 12.60 -4.42 15.08
N GLU A 326 12.50 -3.80 13.91
CA GLU A 326 12.24 -2.37 13.76
C GLU A 326 10.74 -2.05 13.88
N TYR A 327 9.89 -2.76 13.15
CA TYR A 327 8.45 -2.51 13.06
C TYR A 327 7.62 -3.62 13.71
N GLY A 328 8.19 -4.81 13.95
CA GLY A 328 7.44 -5.92 14.53
C GLY A 328 6.37 -6.49 13.60
N ALA A 329 5.46 -7.29 14.15
CA ALA A 329 4.37 -7.90 13.42
C ALA A 329 3.08 -7.95 14.23
N TYR A 330 1.94 -7.88 13.55
CA TYR A 330 0.61 -7.96 14.15
C TYR A 330 -0.01 -9.33 13.92
N VAL A 331 -0.62 -9.87 14.98
CA VAL A 331 -1.53 -11.02 14.88
C VAL A 331 -2.77 -10.55 14.10
N GLY A 332 -2.99 -11.10 12.93
CA GLY A 332 -4.01 -10.60 12.02
C GLY A 332 -5.06 -11.62 11.55
N ASP A 333 -4.82 -12.89 11.82
CA ASP A 333 -5.74 -13.98 11.47
C ASP A 333 -5.57 -15.20 12.38
N ASN A 334 -6.63 -15.98 12.51
CA ASN A 334 -6.55 -17.35 13.01
C ASN A 334 -6.15 -18.30 11.86
N GLY A 335 -4.99 -18.96 11.99
CA GLY A 335 -4.37 -19.76 10.92
C GLY A 335 -3.79 -21.08 11.41
N GLY A 336 -3.38 -21.98 10.51
CA GLY A 336 -2.95 -23.34 10.86
C GLY A 336 -1.51 -23.45 11.41
N ALA A 337 -0.61 -22.57 11.01
CA ALA A 337 0.78 -22.56 11.48
C ALA A 337 0.91 -21.83 12.82
N ARG A 338 2.06 -21.98 13.52
CA ARG A 338 2.29 -21.15 14.72
C ARG A 338 2.47 -19.69 14.33
N MET A 339 3.25 -19.42 13.29
CA MET A 339 3.32 -18.10 12.68
C MET A 339 3.43 -18.23 11.16
N ALA A 340 2.37 -17.87 10.44
CA ALA A 340 2.42 -17.73 8.99
C ALA A 340 2.37 -16.25 8.58
N PHE A 341 3.52 -15.73 8.17
CA PHE A 341 3.66 -14.42 7.57
C PHE A 341 3.16 -14.43 6.13
N ILE A 342 2.70 -13.29 5.65
CA ILE A 342 2.03 -13.17 4.36
C ILE A 342 2.87 -12.33 3.41
N ALA A 343 3.15 -12.87 2.22
CA ALA A 343 3.84 -12.17 1.16
C ALA A 343 2.92 -11.91 -0.05
N GLU A 344 3.35 -10.97 -0.87
CA GLU A 344 2.77 -10.72 -2.17
C GLU A 344 2.88 -11.98 -3.04
N TYR A 345 1.78 -12.34 -3.70
CA TYR A 345 1.77 -13.37 -4.73
C TYR A 345 2.33 -12.78 -6.02
N ALA A 346 3.65 -12.91 -6.19
CA ALA A 346 4.41 -12.36 -7.31
C ALA A 346 5.01 -13.48 -8.20
N PRO A 347 4.19 -14.27 -8.92
CA PRO A 347 4.67 -15.43 -9.68
C PRO A 347 5.57 -15.07 -10.88
N ASP A 348 5.57 -13.81 -11.29
CA ASP A 348 6.41 -13.29 -12.37
C ASP A 348 7.74 -12.68 -11.82
N SER A 349 7.97 -12.72 -10.51
CA SER A 349 9.19 -12.22 -9.83
C SER A 349 10.06 -13.38 -9.33
N ASP A 350 11.38 -13.21 -9.39
CA ASP A 350 12.37 -14.13 -8.81
C ASP A 350 13.02 -13.56 -7.53
N ALA A 351 12.50 -12.45 -6.99
CA ALA A 351 13.07 -11.76 -5.84
C ALA A 351 13.16 -12.64 -4.59
N TYR A 352 12.08 -13.34 -4.23
CA TYR A 352 12.06 -14.27 -3.09
C TYR A 352 13.10 -15.38 -3.28
N GLN A 353 13.13 -16.01 -4.45
CA GLN A 353 14.09 -17.07 -4.76
C GLN A 353 15.54 -16.59 -4.64
N LYS A 354 15.87 -15.43 -5.22
CA LYS A 354 17.22 -14.82 -5.14
C LYS A 354 17.63 -14.46 -3.71
N ALA A 355 16.66 -14.18 -2.84
CA ALA A 355 16.89 -13.89 -1.43
C ALA A 355 16.97 -15.16 -0.55
N GLY A 356 16.79 -16.35 -1.13
CA GLY A 356 16.79 -17.63 -0.40
C GLY A 356 15.42 -18.05 0.13
N LEU A 357 14.35 -17.34 -0.24
CA LEU A 357 12.97 -17.64 0.15
C LEU A 357 12.26 -18.39 -0.99
N SER A 358 12.46 -19.71 -1.07
CA SER A 358 11.92 -20.53 -2.18
C SER A 358 10.82 -21.49 -1.74
N GLY A 359 9.75 -21.57 -2.53
CA GLY A 359 8.60 -22.45 -2.30
C GLY A 359 7.38 -21.73 -1.74
N ASP A 360 6.24 -22.41 -1.71
CA ASP A 360 4.96 -21.79 -1.37
C ASP A 360 4.84 -21.44 0.12
N PHE A 361 5.40 -22.30 0.97
CA PHE A 361 5.47 -22.18 2.43
C PHE A 361 6.94 -22.17 2.84
N VAL A 362 7.56 -20.99 2.80
CA VAL A 362 8.99 -20.86 3.05
C VAL A 362 9.25 -20.95 4.55
N ALA A 363 10.01 -21.95 5.00
CA ALA A 363 10.43 -22.04 6.40
C ALA A 363 11.40 -20.90 6.75
N LEU A 364 11.14 -20.20 7.85
CA LEU A 364 11.97 -19.12 8.37
C LEU A 364 12.83 -19.62 9.55
N GLY A 365 13.55 -20.71 9.33
CA GLY A 365 14.18 -21.50 10.38
C GLY A 365 15.42 -20.90 11.03
N ALA A 366 16.06 -19.90 10.40
CA ALA A 366 17.23 -19.23 10.98
C ALA A 366 16.86 -18.12 11.97
N ILE A 367 15.62 -17.60 11.92
CA ILE A 367 15.17 -16.54 12.84
C ILE A 367 15.00 -17.14 14.25
N PRO A 368 15.57 -16.52 15.31
CA PRO A 368 15.52 -17.06 16.67
C PRO A 368 14.18 -16.74 17.34
N TRP A 369 13.17 -17.55 17.04
CA TRP A 369 11.79 -17.34 17.51
C TRP A 369 11.62 -17.40 19.04
N ASP A 370 12.56 -18.02 19.76
CA ASP A 370 12.64 -17.99 21.23
C ASP A 370 13.03 -16.61 21.79
N ARG A 371 13.36 -15.66 20.93
CA ARG A 371 13.71 -14.27 21.26
C ARG A 371 12.60 -13.28 20.91
N LEU A 372 11.37 -13.75 20.75
CA LEU A 372 10.20 -12.89 20.60
C LEU A 372 9.83 -12.19 21.91
N ARG A 373 9.21 -11.03 21.78
CA ARG A 373 8.53 -10.30 22.86
C ARG A 373 7.22 -9.71 22.36
N VAL A 374 6.25 -9.56 23.24
CA VAL A 374 4.94 -8.97 22.94
C VAL A 374 4.85 -7.62 23.63
N LEU A 375 4.53 -6.58 22.86
CA LEU A 375 4.40 -5.24 23.40
C LEU A 375 3.12 -5.10 24.24
N SER A 376 3.14 -4.17 25.21
CA SER A 376 1.98 -3.88 26.07
C SER A 376 0.78 -3.38 25.27
N ASP A 377 1.06 -2.59 24.23
CA ASP A 377 0.11 -2.11 23.23
C ASP A 377 0.85 -1.88 21.90
N TRP A 378 0.13 -1.38 20.89
CA TRP A 378 0.65 -1.12 19.55
C TRP A 378 1.90 -0.21 19.50
N SER A 379 2.10 0.65 20.50
CA SER A 379 3.18 1.64 20.59
C SER A 379 4.20 1.32 21.70
N GLY A 380 4.00 0.22 22.44
CA GLY A 380 4.75 -0.07 23.65
C GLY A 380 4.52 0.93 24.78
N GLY A 381 3.30 1.45 24.93
CA GLY A 381 2.92 2.37 26.00
C GLY A 381 3.36 3.82 25.80
N THR A 382 3.85 4.18 24.60
CA THR A 382 4.37 5.52 24.31
C THR A 382 3.32 6.46 23.73
N THR A 383 2.27 5.89 23.10
CA THR A 383 1.21 6.65 22.43
C THR A 383 -0.16 6.08 22.80
N PRO A 384 -1.14 6.93 23.17
CA PRO A 384 -2.50 6.47 23.40
C PRO A 384 -3.08 5.80 22.16
N THR A 385 -3.85 4.72 22.36
CA THR A 385 -4.63 4.09 21.29
C THR A 385 -5.55 5.11 20.62
N PRO A 386 -5.49 5.27 19.28
CA PRO A 386 -6.42 6.11 18.55
C PRO A 386 -7.87 5.63 18.76
N GLY A 387 -8.79 6.57 18.97
CA GLY A 387 -10.22 6.25 19.00
C GLY A 387 -10.75 5.94 17.61
N ASP A 388 -11.83 5.15 17.52
CA ASP A 388 -12.47 4.79 16.25
C ASP A 388 -13.14 5.98 15.53
N ASP A 389 -13.34 7.11 16.21
CA ASP A 389 -14.06 8.30 15.72
C ASP A 389 -13.19 9.36 15.01
N ALA A 390 -12.05 8.99 14.43
CA ALA A 390 -11.22 9.93 13.65
C ALA A 390 -11.82 10.26 12.27
N VAL A 391 -13.05 10.79 12.25
CA VAL A 391 -13.52 11.67 11.17
C VAL A 391 -12.63 12.91 11.22
N PRO A 392 -11.88 13.26 10.16
CA PRO A 392 -10.98 14.39 10.22
C PRO A 392 -11.77 15.69 10.49
N PRO A 393 -11.31 16.58 11.39
CA PRO A 393 -11.88 17.90 11.48
C PRO A 393 -11.73 18.60 10.12
N ARG A 394 -12.79 19.29 9.69
CA ARG A 394 -12.74 20.18 8.53
C ARG A 394 -11.54 21.12 8.69
N ARG A 395 -10.69 21.16 7.66
CA ARG A 395 -9.49 22.01 7.48
C ARG A 395 -9.39 23.15 8.51
N GLY A 396 -8.41 23.06 9.41
CA GLY A 396 -8.13 24.18 10.30
C GLY A 396 -7.15 24.00 11.46
N ALA A 397 -6.61 22.80 11.73
CA ALA A 397 -5.66 22.63 12.83
C ALA A 397 -4.42 21.87 12.38
N THR A 398 -3.29 22.58 12.29
CA THR A 398 -1.95 22.01 12.22
C THR A 398 -1.57 21.50 13.61
N THR A 399 -1.68 20.20 13.83
CA THR A 399 -0.98 19.51 14.92
C THR A 399 0.37 19.05 14.39
N SER A 400 1.45 19.55 14.98
CA SER A 400 2.82 19.11 14.72
C SER A 400 3.00 17.66 15.18
N GLY A 401 3.13 16.74 14.23
CA GLY A 401 3.62 15.38 14.50
C GLY A 401 5.09 15.44 14.93
N ALA A 402 5.43 14.69 15.98
CA ALA A 402 6.80 14.48 16.39
C ALA A 402 7.53 13.72 15.26
N GLY A 403 8.67 14.26 14.82
CA GLY A 403 9.49 13.63 13.78
C GLY A 403 10.04 12.28 14.22
N CYS A 404 10.18 11.37 13.24
CA CYS A 404 10.82 10.08 13.40
C CYS A 404 12.21 10.25 14.05
N ALA A 405 12.46 9.53 15.14
CA ALA A 405 13.71 9.61 15.88
C ALA A 405 14.87 9.02 15.06
N ARG A 406 16.04 9.68 15.16
CA ARG A 406 17.32 9.30 14.55
C ARG A 406 18.03 8.18 15.28
#